data_AF-A0A0M4EW16-F1
#
_entry.id   AF-A0A0M4EW16-F1
#
_cell.length_a   1.000
_cell.length_b   1.000
_cell.length_c   1.000
_cell.angle_alpha   90.00
_cell.angle_beta   90.00
_cell.angle_gamma   90.00
#
_symmetry.space_group_name_H-M   'P 1'
#
loop_
_entity.id
_entity.type
_entity.pdbx_description
1 polymer ?
#
loop_
_entity_poly.entity_id
_entity_poly.type
_entity_poly.pdbx_seq_one_letter_code
_entity_poly.pdbx_strand_id
1 'polypeptide(L)'
;MSMIPFFPSLKPSVSNQFWLDMADDEVQTKRYEDERRAWRAALKNDGTDLQPLGKVLTIPGIETDDEDANDDSEDTDSHDEEDDETNDRVIPVTQDFFSADDIQMNEETSPTAP
;
A
#
# COMPACT_ATOMS: atom_id res chain seq x y z
N MET A 1 -62.19 4.55 13.89
CA MET A 1 -61.97 4.28 15.33
C MET A 1 -61.10 3.04 15.43
N SER A 2 -59.89 3.15 15.97
CA SER A 2 -59.00 2.00 16.16
C SER A 2 -59.37 1.28 17.46
N MET A 3 -59.72 -0.02 17.39
CA MET A 3 -59.96 -0.85 18.56
C MET A 3 -58.63 -1.17 19.24
N ILE A 4 -58.49 -0.79 20.51
CA ILE A 4 -57.34 -1.18 21.33
C ILE A 4 -57.47 -2.69 21.60
N PRO A 5 -56.45 -3.49 21.27
CA PRO A 5 -56.51 -4.94 21.46
C PRO A 5 -56.53 -5.30 22.96
N PHE A 6 -57.31 -6.33 23.30
CA PHE A 6 -57.50 -6.81 24.67
C PHE A 6 -56.27 -7.51 25.27
N PHE A 7 -55.31 -7.90 24.42
CA PHE A 7 -54.07 -8.55 24.82
C PHE A 7 -52.87 -7.91 24.11
N PRO A 8 -51.71 -7.80 24.80
CA PRO A 8 -50.49 -7.28 24.20
C PRO A 8 -50.01 -8.19 23.05
N SER A 9 -49.41 -7.58 22.03
CA SER A 9 -48.79 -8.31 20.93
C SER A 9 -47.52 -9.02 21.41
N LEU A 10 -47.47 -10.35 21.25
CA LEU A 10 -46.30 -11.19 21.52
C LEU A 10 -45.36 -11.33 20.31
N LYS A 11 -45.54 -10.51 19.28
CA LYS A 11 -44.69 -10.55 18.09
C LYS A 11 -43.28 -10.07 18.45
N PRO A 12 -42.23 -10.74 17.95
CA PRO A 12 -40.85 -10.29 18.16
C PRO A 12 -40.65 -8.89 17.56
N SER A 13 -39.76 -8.11 18.15
CA SER A 13 -39.37 -6.80 17.61
C SER A 13 -38.84 -6.95 16.19
N VAL A 14 -39.34 -6.13 15.27
CA VAL A 14 -38.91 -6.11 13.86
C VAL A 14 -37.45 -5.67 13.75
N SER A 15 -37.01 -4.75 14.60
CA SER A 15 -35.61 -4.36 14.74
C SER A 15 -35.01 -5.05 15.96
N ASN A 16 -34.05 -5.93 15.71
CA ASN A 16 -33.27 -6.58 16.75
C ASN A 16 -31.84 -6.04 16.71
N GLN A 17 -31.32 -5.60 17.86
CA GLN A 17 -29.95 -5.12 17.98
C GLN A 17 -28.91 -6.20 17.64
N PHE A 18 -29.29 -7.49 17.64
CA PHE A 18 -28.41 -8.57 17.21
C PHE A 18 -28.03 -8.51 15.72
N TRP A 19 -28.86 -7.91 14.86
CA TRP A 19 -28.59 -7.81 13.41
C TRP A 19 -28.54 -6.37 12.90
N LEU A 20 -29.00 -5.39 13.70
CA LEU A 20 -28.86 -3.97 13.45
C LEU A 20 -27.81 -3.45 14.42
N ASP A 21 -26.55 -3.68 14.07
CA ASP A 21 -25.42 -3.07 14.76
C ASP A 21 -25.17 -1.69 14.14
N MET A 22 -25.56 -0.64 14.86
CA MET A 22 -25.19 0.73 14.52
C MET A 22 -23.85 1.00 15.20
N ALA A 23 -22.78 0.64 14.51
CA ALA A 23 -21.43 0.93 14.96
C ALA A 23 -21.25 2.45 15.15
N ASP A 24 -20.43 2.82 16.14
CA ASP A 24 -20.09 4.22 16.38
C ASP A 24 -19.16 4.74 15.27
N ASP A 25 -19.70 5.61 14.42
CA ASP A 25 -19.00 6.16 13.26
C ASP A 25 -17.73 6.92 13.65
N GLU A 26 -17.74 7.67 14.76
CA GLU A 26 -16.57 8.47 15.18
C GLU A 26 -15.38 7.59 15.55
N VAL A 27 -15.64 6.45 16.20
CA VAL A 27 -14.59 5.48 16.57
C VAL A 27 -14.00 4.84 15.32
N GLN A 28 -14.83 4.48 14.33
CA GLN A 28 -14.36 3.90 13.08
C GLN A 28 -13.53 4.92 12.28
N THR A 29 -14.02 6.16 12.15
CA THR A 29 -13.30 7.23 11.44
C THR A 29 -11.92 7.46 12.07
N LYS A 30 -11.86 7.60 13.40
CA LYS A 30 -10.59 7.80 14.11
C LYS A 30 -9.61 6.64 13.85
N ARG A 31 -10.10 5.40 13.88
CA ARG A 31 -9.27 4.22 13.58
C ARG A 31 -8.63 4.32 12.19
N TYR A 32 -9.41 4.67 11.18
CA TYR A 32 -8.91 4.82 9.81
C TYR A 32 -7.93 5.99 9.65
N GLU A 33 -8.13 7.08 10.37
CA GLU A 33 -7.19 8.20 10.38
C GLU A 33 -5.85 7.84 11.01
N ASP A 34 -5.89 7.07 12.10
CA ASP A 34 -4.70 6.58 12.79
C ASP A 34 -3.91 5.60 11.91
N GLU A 35 -4.59 4.66 11.28
CA GLU A 35 -4.00 3.73 10.31
C GLU A 35 -3.36 4.48 9.14
N ARG A 36 -4.05 5.46 8.56
CA ARG A 36 -3.50 6.29 7.48
C ARG A 36 -2.27 7.09 7.92
N ARG A 37 -2.22 7.53 9.18
CA ARG A 37 -1.05 8.24 9.72
C ARG A 37 0.13 7.28 9.92
N ALA A 38 -0.13 6.09 10.45
CA ALA A 38 0.88 5.05 10.62
C ALA A 38 1.48 4.62 9.27
N TRP A 39 0.63 4.38 8.26
CA TRP A 39 1.08 4.02 6.92
C TRP A 39 1.98 5.09 6.29
N ARG A 40 1.60 6.37 6.38
CA ARG A 40 2.44 7.48 5.89
C ARG A 40 3.77 7.59 6.63
N ALA A 41 3.77 7.33 7.94
CA ALA A 41 5.01 7.34 8.73
C ALA A 41 5.94 6.19 8.35
N ALA A 42 5.39 4.99 8.12
CA ALA A 42 6.13 3.83 7.64
C ALA A 42 6.76 4.12 6.26
N LEU A 43 5.97 4.62 5.31
CA LEU A 43 6.47 4.95 3.97
C LEU A 43 7.59 6.00 3.99
N LYS A 44 7.49 7.00 4.87
CA LYS A 44 8.53 8.02 5.02
C LYS A 44 9.86 7.45 5.52
N ASN A 45 9.78 6.47 6.42
CA ASN A 45 10.95 5.93 7.10
C ASN A 45 11.42 4.61 6.46
N ASP A 46 10.82 4.18 5.36
CA ASP A 46 11.14 2.94 4.70
C ASP A 46 12.59 2.96 4.19
N GLY A 47 13.38 1.97 4.60
CA GLY A 47 14.80 1.85 4.25
C GLY A 47 15.73 2.91 4.84
N THR A 48 15.27 3.75 5.78
CA THR A 48 16.12 4.79 6.40
C THR A 48 17.19 4.23 7.34
N ASP A 49 17.01 3.00 7.81
CA ASP A 49 17.96 2.24 8.61
C ASP A 49 18.99 1.47 7.76
N LEU A 50 18.79 1.39 6.44
CA LEU A 50 19.72 0.73 5.53
C LEU A 50 20.95 1.60 5.31
N GLN A 51 22.12 1.01 5.52
CA GLN A 51 23.39 1.64 5.20
C GLN A 51 23.59 1.65 3.68
N PRO A 52 23.84 2.81 3.06
CA PRO A 52 24.17 2.86 1.64
C PRO A 52 25.49 2.12 1.37
N LEU A 53 25.54 1.43 0.23
CA LEU A 53 26.75 0.75 -0.23
C LEU A 53 27.95 1.73 -0.29
N GLY A 54 29.10 1.28 0.18
CA GLY A 54 30.35 2.06 0.16
C GLY A 54 30.47 3.15 1.23
N LYS A 55 29.55 3.23 2.21
CA LYS A 55 29.78 4.01 3.44
C LYS A 55 30.21 3.07 4.55
N VAL A 56 31.32 3.38 5.23
CA VAL A 56 31.79 2.65 6.42
C VAL A 56 31.03 3.17 7.63
N LEU A 57 30.67 2.29 8.56
CA LEU A 57 30.10 2.68 9.85
C LEU A 57 31.07 3.64 10.55
N THR A 58 30.63 4.86 10.85
CA THR A 58 31.38 5.76 11.73
C THR A 58 31.22 5.40 13.22
N ILE A 59 30.62 4.23 13.51
CA ILE A 59 30.53 3.68 14.85
C ILE A 59 31.95 3.20 15.23
N PRO A 60 32.56 3.75 16.29
CA PRO A 60 33.87 3.26 16.75
C PRO A 60 33.66 1.89 17.39
N GLY A 61 33.85 0.82 16.62
CA GLY A 61 33.70 -0.54 17.09
C GLY A 61 34.05 -1.56 16.02
N ILE A 62 35.21 -2.22 16.23
CA ILE A 62 35.78 -3.38 15.53
C ILE A 62 35.91 -3.25 14.01
N GLU A 63 37.03 -2.64 13.62
CA GLU A 63 37.69 -2.85 12.33
C GLU A 63 37.96 -4.36 12.16
N THR A 64 37.13 -5.07 11.39
CA THR A 64 37.51 -6.38 10.85
C THR A 64 38.36 -6.10 9.62
N ASP A 65 39.63 -5.85 9.87
CA ASP A 65 40.72 -5.82 8.89
C ASP A 65 40.89 -7.22 8.29
N ASP A 66 40.20 -7.46 7.17
CA ASP A 66 40.37 -8.65 6.31
C ASP A 66 40.70 -8.19 4.87
N GLU A 67 41.61 -7.22 4.77
CA GLU A 67 42.14 -6.66 3.51
C GLU A 67 43.48 -7.32 3.14
N ASP A 68 43.58 -8.65 3.19
CA ASP A 68 44.74 -9.39 2.66
C ASP A 68 44.32 -10.54 1.73
N ALA A 69 43.61 -10.18 0.66
CA ALA A 69 43.41 -11.06 -0.48
C ALA A 69 43.39 -10.25 -1.80
N ASN A 70 44.35 -9.32 -1.95
CA ASN A 70 44.82 -9.01 -3.30
C ASN A 70 45.81 -10.11 -3.68
N ASP A 71 45.28 -11.18 -4.30
CA ASP A 71 46.08 -12.07 -5.13
C ASP A 71 45.93 -11.52 -6.54
N ASP A 72 46.96 -10.79 -6.97
CA ASP A 72 47.13 -10.21 -8.30
C ASP A 72 47.19 -11.33 -9.34
N SER A 73 46.03 -11.87 -9.73
CA SER A 73 45.93 -12.76 -10.88
C SER A 73 45.72 -11.90 -12.12
N GLU A 74 46.81 -11.76 -12.86
CA GLU A 74 46.98 -10.95 -14.05
C GLU A 74 45.82 -11.05 -15.06
N ASP A 75 45.42 -9.88 -15.52
CA ASP A 75 44.53 -9.55 -16.62
C ASP A 75 44.77 -10.41 -17.89
N THR A 76 43.87 -11.35 -18.16
CA THR A 76 43.70 -11.90 -19.51
C THR A 76 42.22 -12.13 -19.83
N ASP A 77 41.41 -11.07 -19.97
CA ASP A 77 40.15 -11.19 -20.72
C ASP A 77 40.33 -10.58 -22.10
N SER A 78 40.69 -11.42 -23.08
CA SER A 78 40.66 -11.05 -24.49
C SER A 78 39.21 -10.94 -24.94
N HIS A 79 38.58 -9.80 -24.64
CA HIS A 79 37.24 -9.49 -25.10
C HIS A 79 37.28 -9.22 -26.62
N ASP A 80 36.86 -10.20 -27.40
CA ASP A 80 36.64 -10.09 -28.85
C ASP A 80 35.33 -9.32 -29.07
N GLU A 81 35.43 -8.04 -29.46
CA GLU A 81 34.29 -7.17 -29.76
C GLU A 81 33.65 -7.55 -31.11
N GLU A 82 32.89 -8.65 -31.14
CA GLU A 82 32.05 -9.03 -32.28
C GLU A 82 30.70 -9.59 -31.79
N ASP A 83 29.81 -8.75 -31.24
CA ASP A 83 28.36 -9.00 -31.30
C ASP A 83 27.53 -7.71 -31.02
N ASP A 84 27.56 -6.77 -31.95
CA ASP A 84 26.66 -5.60 -31.95
C ASP A 84 25.32 -5.96 -32.62
N GLU A 85 24.67 -7.03 -32.17
CA GLU A 85 23.35 -7.43 -32.65
C GLU A 85 22.45 -7.81 -31.46
N THR A 86 21.23 -7.28 -31.46
CA THR A 86 20.10 -7.60 -30.57
C THR A 86 19.96 -6.82 -29.25
N ASN A 87 19.55 -5.55 -29.35
CA ASN A 87 18.60 -5.04 -28.36
C ASN A 87 17.51 -4.11 -28.92
N ASP A 88 17.05 -4.37 -30.15
CA ASP A 88 15.79 -3.80 -30.67
C ASP A 88 14.57 -4.64 -30.25
N ARG A 89 14.60 -5.15 -29.01
CA ARG A 89 13.47 -5.88 -28.44
C ARG A 89 12.49 -4.86 -27.88
N VAL A 90 11.64 -4.34 -28.76
CA VAL A 90 10.45 -3.56 -28.44
C VAL A 90 9.71 -4.27 -27.31
N ILE A 91 9.75 -3.69 -26.11
CA ILE A 91 8.90 -4.12 -25.00
C ILE A 91 7.47 -3.81 -25.46
N PRO A 92 6.58 -4.80 -25.64
CA PRO A 92 5.18 -4.48 -25.86
C PRO A 92 4.68 -3.79 -24.59
N VAL A 93 4.47 -2.48 -24.69
CA VAL A 93 3.63 -1.74 -23.76
C VAL A 93 2.28 -2.43 -23.83
N THR A 94 1.95 -3.24 -22.83
CA THR A 94 0.58 -3.70 -22.61
C THR A 94 -0.23 -2.44 -22.39
N GLN A 95 -0.95 -2.06 -23.43
CA GLN A 95 -1.80 -0.89 -23.51
C GLN A 95 -3.09 -1.15 -22.74
N ASP A 96 -2.98 -1.48 -21.46
CA ASP A 96 -4.12 -1.69 -20.55
C ASP A 96 -3.96 -0.84 -19.29
N PHE A 97 -3.37 0.35 -19.43
CA PHE A 97 -3.44 1.39 -18.42
C PHE A 97 -4.68 2.22 -18.69
N PHE A 98 -5.72 1.95 -17.92
CA PHE A 98 -6.90 2.79 -17.64
C PHE A 98 -6.90 4.13 -18.40
N SER A 99 -7.77 4.25 -19.42
CA SER A 99 -8.04 5.55 -20.03
C SER A 99 -8.59 6.48 -18.96
N ALA A 100 -8.11 7.72 -18.92
CA ALA A 100 -8.60 8.75 -18.01
C ALA A 100 -10.10 9.06 -18.17
N ASP A 101 -10.75 8.50 -19.20
CA ASP A 101 -12.18 8.58 -19.45
C ASP A 101 -13.02 7.54 -18.68
N ASP A 102 -12.40 6.52 -18.04
CA ASP A 102 -13.15 5.45 -17.32
C ASP A 102 -13.41 5.78 -15.85
N ILE A 103 -12.96 6.96 -15.37
CA ILE A 103 -13.42 7.53 -14.11
C ILE A 103 -14.72 8.28 -14.39
N GLN A 104 -15.82 7.55 -14.56
CA GLN A 104 -17.15 8.13 -14.41
C GLN A 104 -17.29 8.55 -12.95
N MET A 105 -17.05 9.84 -12.70
CA MET A 105 -17.49 10.51 -11.48
C MET A 105 -19.01 10.43 -11.49
N ASN A 106 -19.57 9.59 -10.62
CA ASN A 106 -21.01 9.50 -10.42
C ASN A 106 -21.49 10.80 -9.79
N GLU A 107 -21.71 11.84 -10.60
CA GLU A 107 -22.23 13.14 -10.21
C GLU A 107 -23.76 13.11 -10.04
N GLU A 108 -24.29 12.01 -9.48
CA GLU A 108 -25.73 11.86 -9.19
C GLU A 108 -25.95 11.33 -7.77
N THR A 109 -25.64 12.15 -6.77
CA THR A 109 -26.43 12.17 -5.53
C THR A 109 -26.45 13.59 -4.96
N SER A 110 -27.16 14.50 -5.65
CA SER A 110 -27.66 15.71 -4.98
C SER A 110 -28.93 15.35 -4.21
N PRO A 111 -28.98 15.46 -2.88
CA PRO A 111 -30.24 15.53 -2.17
C PRO A 111 -30.66 16.99 -2.09
N THR A 112 -31.36 17.48 -3.11
CA THR A 112 -32.13 18.72 -2.98
C THR A 112 -33.61 18.36 -2.90
N ALA A 113 -34.11 18.36 -1.67
CA ALA A 113 -35.49 18.60 -1.29
C ALA A 113 -35.43 19.52 -0.05
N PRO A 114 -36.41 20.40 0.23
CA PRO A 114 -37.83 20.35 -0.15
C PRO A 114 -38.27 21.27 -1.29
#